data_AF-A0A5B7Y8L0-F1
#
_entry.id   AF-A0A5B7Y8L0-F1
#
_cell.length_a   1.000
_cell.length_b   1.000
_cell.length_c   1.000
_cell.angle_alpha   90.00
_cell.angle_beta   90.00
_cell.angle_gamma   90.00
#
_symmetry.space_group_name_H-M   'P 1'
#
loop_
_entity.id
_entity.type
_entity.pdbx_description
1 polymer ?
#
loop_
_entity_poly.entity_id
_entity_poly.type
_entity_poly.pdbx_seq_one_letter_code
_entity_poly.pdbx_strand_id
1 'polypeptide(L)'
;MSLIKIGNTYLVALFCMIFSSSLLAEQAIQPDPIYQETKIRNSRPMVDGEVFDAQEQDPNLASIFAEADRLAERKVGNVPRNIDFVHAFWGQKKKILKGNYGIKWHSPAELNPQINYGAYGQPLITELEERAILNYLMAIFDLSDHEIISIKRNFEGEVSIRTKTKNGNNHYSYIVEGADNSWRFLKLNEIAL
;
A
#
# COMPACT_ATOMS: atom_id res chain seq x y z
N MET A 1 22.04 -31.05 35.72
CA MET A 1 23.41 -31.19 35.19
C MET A 1 23.83 -32.62 35.42
N SER A 2 23.57 -33.50 34.45
CA SER A 2 23.76 -34.94 34.63
C SER A 2 25.05 -35.37 33.95
N LEU A 3 26.04 -35.76 34.75
CA LEU A 3 27.28 -36.37 34.28
C LEU A 3 27.07 -37.87 34.13
N ILE A 4 27.20 -38.39 32.92
CA ILE A 4 27.28 -39.84 32.68
C ILE A 4 28.75 -40.22 32.80
N LYS A 5 29.06 -41.13 33.73
CA LYS A 5 30.42 -41.59 34.03
C LYS A 5 30.71 -42.88 33.23
N ILE A 6 31.69 -42.84 32.34
CA ILE A 6 32.26 -44.04 31.70
C ILE A 6 33.79 -43.93 31.81
N GLY A 7 34.40 -44.74 32.68
CA GLY A 7 35.86 -44.82 32.82
C GLY A 7 36.54 -43.63 33.49
N ASN A 8 37.88 -43.55 33.31
CA ASN A 8 38.78 -42.60 33.99
C ASN A 8 39.19 -41.42 33.10
N THR A 9 38.45 -41.17 32.02
CA THR A 9 38.75 -40.12 31.03
C THR A 9 37.53 -39.21 30.92
N TYR A 10 37.67 -37.93 31.25
CA TYR A 10 36.63 -36.94 31.01
C TYR A 10 36.65 -36.54 29.53
N LEU A 11 35.71 -37.05 28.75
CA LEU A 11 35.46 -36.53 27.40
C LEU A 11 34.66 -35.23 27.55
N VAL A 12 35.32 -34.08 27.43
CA VAL A 12 34.63 -32.79 27.37
C VAL A 12 33.92 -32.73 26.02
N ALA A 13 32.61 -32.99 26.02
CA ALA A 13 31.77 -32.72 24.87
C ALA A 13 31.71 -31.19 24.68
N LEU A 14 32.52 -30.67 23.76
CA LEU A 14 32.44 -29.30 23.29
C LEU A 14 31.12 -29.17 22.52
N PHE A 15 30.06 -28.79 23.24
CA PHE A 15 28.78 -28.46 22.66
C PHE A 15 28.99 -27.19 21.83
N CYS A 16 29.05 -27.34 20.51
CA CYS A 16 28.96 -26.24 19.56
C CYS A 16 27.62 -25.52 19.78
N MET A 17 27.58 -24.57 20.70
CA MET A 17 26.66 -23.46 20.61
C MET A 17 27.12 -22.61 19.43
N ILE A 18 26.68 -23.02 18.25
CA ILE A 18 26.51 -22.10 17.13
C ILE A 18 25.54 -21.05 17.67
N PHE A 19 26.08 -19.94 18.17
CA PHE A 19 25.30 -18.72 18.28
C PHE A 19 24.78 -18.46 16.88
N SER A 20 23.49 -18.72 16.66
CA SER A 20 22.76 -18.23 15.50
C SER A 20 22.70 -16.71 15.59
N SER A 21 23.83 -16.05 15.34
CA SER A 21 23.91 -14.65 14.95
C SER A 21 23.43 -14.54 13.51
N SER A 22 22.15 -14.84 13.31
CA SER A 22 21.45 -14.68 12.05
C SER A 22 20.07 -14.15 12.35
N LEU A 23 19.91 -12.86 12.06
CA LEU A 23 18.63 -12.20 11.81
C LEU A 23 17.70 -12.06 13.02
N LEU A 24 18.07 -11.20 13.96
CA LEU A 24 17.16 -10.07 14.19
C LEU A 24 17.20 -9.26 12.90
N ALA A 25 16.49 -9.73 11.88
CA ALA A 25 16.09 -8.89 10.79
C ALA A 25 15.31 -7.79 11.49
N GLU A 26 15.95 -6.63 11.62
CA GLU A 26 15.27 -5.37 11.83
C GLU A 26 14.08 -5.43 10.89
N GLN A 27 12.89 -5.69 11.43
CA GLN A 27 11.67 -5.73 10.65
C GLN A 27 11.45 -4.29 10.23
N ALA A 28 12.17 -3.89 9.18
CA ALA A 28 12.02 -2.61 8.55
C ALA A 28 10.55 -2.56 8.19
N ILE A 29 9.82 -1.73 8.92
CA ILE A 29 8.44 -1.39 8.61
C ILE A 29 8.45 -1.10 7.12
N GLN A 30 7.79 -1.98 6.34
CA GLN A 30 7.69 -1.78 4.91
C GLN A 30 6.98 -0.43 4.75
N PRO A 31 7.64 0.59 4.20
CA PRO A 31 7.04 1.91 4.14
C PRO A 31 5.78 1.80 3.28
N ASP A 32 4.67 2.33 3.80
CA ASP A 32 3.42 2.45 3.05
C ASP A 32 3.72 3.16 1.72
N PRO A 33 3.23 2.69 0.56
CA PRO A 33 3.49 3.28 -0.76
C PRO A 33 3.37 4.80 -0.85
N ILE A 34 2.60 5.44 0.05
CA ILE A 34 2.53 6.90 0.17
C ILE A 34 3.86 7.59 0.53
N TYR A 35 4.88 6.85 0.99
CA TYR A 35 6.21 7.39 1.31
C TYR A 35 6.97 8.00 0.11
N GLN A 36 6.49 7.79 -1.11
CA GLN A 36 6.98 8.42 -2.34
C GLN A 36 5.88 9.19 -3.08
N GLU A 37 4.88 9.72 -2.36
CA GLU A 37 3.71 10.39 -2.95
C GLU A 37 4.07 11.42 -4.02
N THR A 38 5.07 12.28 -3.79
CA THR A 38 5.48 13.31 -4.77
C THR A 38 5.90 12.66 -6.08
N LYS A 39 6.80 11.68 -5.99
CA LYS A 39 7.38 11.02 -7.16
C LYS A 39 6.33 10.24 -7.93
N ILE A 40 5.50 9.46 -7.22
CA ILE A 40 4.44 8.67 -7.84
C ILE A 40 3.43 9.59 -8.52
N ARG A 41 3.00 10.67 -7.87
CA ARG A 41 2.09 11.67 -8.47
C ARG A 41 2.68 12.29 -9.72
N ASN A 42 3.94 12.71 -9.67
CA ASN A 42 4.58 13.39 -10.79
C ASN A 42 4.88 12.44 -11.96
N SER A 43 4.84 11.13 -11.74
CA SER A 43 5.04 10.12 -12.79
C SER A 43 3.77 9.67 -13.49
N ARG A 44 2.58 9.93 -12.93
CA ARG A 44 1.31 9.56 -13.57
C ARG A 44 0.86 10.62 -14.58
N PRO A 45 -0.01 10.26 -15.54
CA PRO A 45 -0.74 11.24 -16.33
C PRO A 45 -1.51 12.20 -15.41
N MET A 46 -1.46 13.49 -15.76
CA MET A 46 -2.21 14.53 -15.06
C MET A 46 -3.71 14.41 -15.38
N VAL A 47 -4.54 14.78 -14.41
CA VAL A 47 -5.97 15.00 -14.69
C VAL A 47 -6.11 16.31 -15.47
N ASP A 48 -7.15 16.42 -16.29
CA ASP A 48 -7.40 17.66 -17.05
C ASP A 48 -7.51 18.88 -16.12
N GLY A 49 -6.77 19.94 -16.44
CA GLY A 49 -6.68 21.15 -15.63
C GLY A 49 -5.97 21.01 -14.28
N GLU A 50 -5.30 19.89 -13.99
CA GLU A 50 -4.53 19.73 -12.77
C GLU A 50 -3.23 20.57 -12.81
N VAL A 51 -2.88 21.17 -11.69
CA VAL A 51 -1.69 22.00 -11.51
C VAL A 51 -0.87 21.44 -10.36
N PHE A 52 0.43 21.27 -10.58
CA PHE A 52 1.39 20.87 -9.55
C PHE A 52 2.14 22.10 -9.03
N ASP A 53 2.58 22.03 -7.77
CA ASP A 53 3.47 23.05 -7.22
C ASP A 53 4.81 22.99 -7.96
N ALA A 54 5.24 24.11 -8.55
CA ALA A 54 6.44 24.18 -9.37
C ALA A 54 7.71 23.75 -8.59
N GLN A 55 7.72 23.90 -7.26
CA GLN A 55 8.85 23.49 -6.43
C GLN A 55 9.06 21.97 -6.42
N GLU A 56 8.03 21.17 -6.72
CA GLU A 56 8.15 19.71 -6.79
C GLU A 56 8.95 19.22 -8.00
N GLN A 57 9.14 20.09 -9.00
CA GLN A 57 9.92 19.80 -10.20
C GLN A 57 11.37 20.30 -10.10
N ASP A 58 11.73 21.01 -9.03
CA ASP A 58 13.10 21.47 -8.81
C ASP A 58 14.00 20.28 -8.41
N PRO A 59 14.98 19.89 -9.25
CA PRO A 59 15.85 18.76 -8.94
C PRO A 59 16.68 18.97 -7.66
N ASN A 60 16.94 20.21 -7.26
CA ASN A 60 17.66 20.52 -6.03
C ASN A 60 16.83 20.26 -4.77
N LEU A 61 15.49 20.25 -4.91
CA LEU A 61 14.56 20.00 -3.82
C LEU A 61 14.10 18.53 -3.78
N ALA A 62 14.44 17.71 -4.78
CA ALA A 62 13.95 16.34 -4.91
C ALA A 62 14.21 15.48 -3.66
N SER A 63 15.42 15.56 -3.08
CA SER A 63 15.76 14.80 -1.87
C SER A 63 15.01 15.31 -0.62
N ILE A 64 14.74 16.62 -0.55
CA ILE A 64 13.96 17.25 0.52
C ILE A 64 12.50 16.79 0.45
N PHE A 65 11.90 16.78 -0.74
CA PHE A 65 10.54 16.27 -0.94
C PHE A 65 10.43 14.79 -0.61
N ALA A 66 11.40 13.97 -1.02
CA ALA A 66 11.43 12.55 -0.68
C ALA A 66 11.52 12.30 0.84
N GLU A 67 12.34 13.08 1.56
CA GLU A 67 12.42 12.97 3.02
C GLU A 67 11.14 13.50 3.70
N ALA A 68 10.55 14.58 3.19
CA ALA A 68 9.29 15.10 3.69
C ALA A 68 8.14 14.09 3.52
N ASP A 69 8.07 13.38 2.39
CA ASP A 69 7.10 12.29 2.17
C ASP A 69 7.28 11.16 3.20
N ARG A 70 8.52 10.71 3.41
CA ARG A 70 8.83 9.69 4.44
C ARG A 70 8.46 10.15 5.85
N LEU A 71 8.73 11.39 6.20
CA LEU A 71 8.39 11.94 7.52
C LEU A 71 6.87 12.11 7.69
N ALA A 72 6.18 12.53 6.64
CA ALA A 72 4.73 12.68 6.65
C ALA A 72 4.03 11.33 6.79
N GLU A 73 4.46 10.32 6.03
CA GLU A 73 3.99 8.93 6.13
C GLU A 73 4.09 8.41 7.58
N ARG A 74 5.27 8.54 8.22
CA ARG A 74 5.46 8.15 9.61
C ARG A 74 4.51 8.85 10.58
N LYS A 75 4.17 10.12 10.33
CA LYS A 75 3.23 10.88 11.18
C LYS A 75 1.78 10.49 11.00
N VAL A 76 1.41 9.93 9.85
CA VAL A 76 0.05 9.47 9.57
C VAL A 76 -0.10 7.94 9.66
N GLY A 77 0.94 7.24 10.11
CA GLY A 77 1.08 5.78 10.10
C GLY A 77 -0.06 4.97 10.72
N ASN A 78 -0.91 5.58 11.56
CA ASN A 78 -2.08 4.93 12.18
C ASN A 78 -3.41 5.67 11.97
N VAL A 79 -3.46 6.66 11.06
CA VAL A 79 -4.72 7.31 10.72
C VAL A 79 -5.53 6.33 9.85
N PRO A 80 -6.84 6.14 10.13
CA PRO A 80 -7.71 5.39 9.24
C PRO A 80 -7.47 5.83 7.81
N ARG A 81 -7.07 4.87 6.97
CA ARG A 81 -6.95 5.11 5.54
C ARG A 81 -8.40 5.30 5.09
N ASN A 82 -8.79 6.54 4.84
CA ASN A 82 -10.13 6.90 4.39
C ASN A 82 -9.99 8.06 3.40
N ILE A 83 -11.12 8.61 2.96
CA ILE A 83 -11.14 9.71 1.98
C ILE A 83 -10.30 10.93 2.42
N ASP A 84 -10.12 11.13 3.73
CA ASP A 84 -9.39 12.25 4.31
C ASP A 84 -7.90 11.94 4.54
N PHE A 85 -7.47 10.69 4.34
CA PHE A 85 -6.10 10.27 4.62
C PHE A 85 -5.07 11.08 3.84
N VAL A 86 -5.29 11.25 2.52
CA VAL A 86 -4.36 11.99 1.67
C VAL A 86 -4.27 13.46 2.11
N HIS A 87 -5.38 14.05 2.53
CA HIS A 87 -5.41 15.42 3.04
C HIS A 87 -4.63 15.53 4.36
N ALA A 88 -4.74 14.54 5.24
CA ALA A 88 -3.94 14.46 6.46
C ALA A 88 -2.43 14.31 6.15
N PHE A 89 -2.07 13.46 5.19
CA PHE A 89 -0.69 13.29 4.72
C PHE A 89 -0.13 14.60 4.17
N TRP A 90 -0.82 15.26 3.25
CA TRP A 90 -0.40 16.56 2.70
C TRP A 90 -0.31 17.64 3.77
N GLY A 91 -1.23 17.65 4.74
CA GLY A 91 -1.16 18.55 5.88
C GLY A 91 0.12 18.37 6.70
N GLN A 92 0.56 17.13 6.93
CA GLN A 92 1.83 16.85 7.61
C GLN A 92 3.04 17.23 6.76
N LYS A 93 3.05 16.83 5.49
CA LYS A 93 4.10 17.18 4.53
C LYS A 93 4.31 18.68 4.44
N LYS A 94 3.23 19.47 4.33
CA LYS A 94 3.28 20.94 4.31
C LYS A 94 3.90 21.51 5.58
N LYS A 95 3.55 20.98 6.76
CA LYS A 95 4.16 21.40 8.04
C LYS A 95 5.65 21.08 8.09
N ILE A 96 6.07 19.91 7.59
CA ILE A 96 7.47 19.47 7.55
C ILE A 96 8.27 20.35 6.59
N LEU A 97 7.80 20.56 5.36
CA LEU A 97 8.46 21.39 4.35
C LEU A 97 8.67 22.82 4.85
N LYS A 98 7.63 23.43 5.45
CA LYS A 98 7.73 24.77 6.01
C LYS A 98 8.64 24.83 7.23
N GLY A 99 8.47 23.90 8.18
CA GLY A 99 9.17 23.93 9.47
C GLY A 99 10.64 23.57 9.39
N ASN A 100 10.98 22.53 8.63
CA ASN A 100 12.33 21.99 8.58
C ASN A 100 13.18 22.62 7.46
N TYR A 101 12.54 23.09 6.38
CA TYR A 101 13.25 23.51 5.17
C TYR A 101 12.88 24.92 4.69
N GLY A 102 11.94 25.61 5.36
CA GLY A 102 11.50 26.95 4.95
C GLY A 102 10.70 26.98 3.62
N ILE A 103 10.30 25.82 3.10
CA ILE A 103 9.61 25.69 1.82
C ILE A 103 8.12 25.97 2.00
N LYS A 104 7.59 26.94 1.24
CA LYS A 104 6.15 27.28 1.22
C LYS A 104 5.43 26.49 0.13
N TRP A 105 5.25 25.20 0.40
CA TRP A 105 4.57 24.29 -0.52
C TRP A 105 3.05 24.40 -0.46
N HIS A 106 2.39 24.31 -1.61
CA HIS A 106 0.95 24.18 -1.77
C HIS A 106 0.56 22.75 -2.11
N SER A 107 -0.42 22.20 -1.39
CA SER A 107 -0.88 20.83 -1.64
C SER A 107 -1.72 20.74 -2.91
N PRO A 108 -1.84 19.55 -3.52
CA PRO A 108 -2.69 19.35 -4.69
C PRO A 108 -4.13 19.82 -4.50
N ALA A 109 -4.73 19.59 -3.33
CA ALA A 109 -6.08 20.07 -3.01
C ALA A 109 -6.19 21.60 -2.88
N GLU A 110 -5.10 22.29 -2.53
CA GLU A 110 -5.07 23.76 -2.45
C GLU A 110 -4.92 24.40 -3.84
N LEU A 111 -4.12 23.78 -4.71
CA LEU A 111 -3.93 24.24 -6.09
C LEU A 111 -5.11 23.88 -6.99
N ASN A 112 -5.82 22.80 -6.66
CA ASN A 112 -6.88 22.22 -7.48
C ASN A 112 -8.15 21.99 -6.65
N PRO A 113 -8.80 23.05 -6.12
CA PRO A 113 -9.98 22.91 -5.26
C PRO A 113 -11.17 22.23 -5.96
N GLN A 114 -11.17 22.18 -7.29
CA GLN A 114 -12.17 21.51 -8.13
C GLN A 114 -11.96 20.00 -8.26
N ILE A 115 -10.78 19.46 -7.91
CA ILE A 115 -10.44 18.04 -8.07
C ILE A 115 -10.73 17.30 -6.76
N ASN A 116 -11.50 16.21 -6.84
CA ASN A 116 -11.73 15.33 -5.69
C ASN A 116 -10.60 14.30 -5.56
N TYR A 117 -9.78 14.46 -4.53
CA TYR A 117 -8.65 13.58 -4.21
C TYR A 117 -9.01 12.42 -3.27
N GLY A 118 -10.28 12.17 -3.01
CA GLY A 118 -10.72 11.20 -2.03
C GLY A 118 -10.30 9.74 -2.26
N ALA A 119 -9.97 9.38 -3.50
CA ALA A 119 -9.41 8.06 -3.84
C ALA A 119 -7.88 8.07 -3.98
N TYR A 120 -7.23 9.21 -3.74
CA TYR A 120 -5.80 9.40 -3.94
C TYR A 120 -5.01 8.74 -2.80
N GLY A 121 -3.99 7.94 -3.13
CA GLY A 121 -3.24 7.16 -2.14
C GLY A 121 -3.83 5.78 -1.85
N GLN A 122 -4.83 5.31 -2.61
CA GLN A 122 -5.20 3.90 -2.60
C GLN A 122 -4.03 3.05 -3.15
N PRO A 123 -3.64 1.96 -2.48
CA PRO A 123 -2.62 1.06 -3.02
C PRO A 123 -3.06 0.55 -4.39
N LEU A 124 -2.26 0.82 -5.42
CA LEU A 124 -2.51 0.31 -6.77
C LEU A 124 -2.41 -1.22 -6.74
N ILE A 125 -3.39 -1.88 -7.36
CA ILE A 125 -3.34 -3.31 -7.61
C ILE A 125 -2.38 -3.50 -8.79
N THR A 126 -1.30 -4.26 -8.57
CA THR A 126 -0.35 -4.57 -9.63
C THR A 126 -0.92 -5.62 -10.60
N GLU A 127 -0.39 -5.72 -11.83
CA GLU A 127 -0.84 -6.73 -12.80
C GLU A 127 -0.71 -8.18 -12.27
N LEU A 128 0.37 -8.46 -11.51
CA LEU A 128 0.60 -9.76 -10.88
C LEU A 128 -0.46 -10.06 -9.82
N GLU A 129 -0.80 -9.04 -9.04
CA GLU A 129 -1.79 -9.14 -7.99
C GLU A 129 -3.20 -9.30 -8.56
N GLU A 130 -3.55 -8.51 -9.57
CA GLU A 130 -4.79 -8.65 -10.33
C GLU A 130 -4.94 -10.08 -10.87
N ARG A 131 -3.89 -10.63 -11.51
CA ARG A 131 -3.91 -12.01 -12.01
C ARG A 131 -4.13 -13.01 -10.89
N ALA A 132 -3.49 -12.83 -9.73
CA ALA A 132 -3.67 -13.71 -8.58
C ALA A 132 -5.11 -13.66 -8.03
N ILE A 133 -5.70 -12.45 -7.93
CA ILE A 133 -7.08 -12.23 -7.48
C ILE A 133 -8.08 -12.90 -8.45
N LEU A 134 -7.89 -12.70 -9.75
CA LEU A 134 -8.79 -13.26 -10.76
C LEU A 134 -8.71 -14.79 -10.78
N ASN A 135 -7.50 -15.37 -10.72
CA ASN A 135 -7.34 -16.82 -10.61
C ASN A 135 -8.01 -17.38 -9.35
N TYR A 136 -7.88 -16.70 -8.22
CA TYR A 136 -8.55 -17.08 -6.97
C TYR A 136 -10.08 -17.07 -7.13
N LEU A 137 -10.65 -16.01 -7.70
CA LEU A 137 -12.10 -15.91 -7.90
C LEU A 137 -12.62 -16.94 -8.90
N MET A 138 -11.91 -17.18 -10.01
CA MET A 138 -12.28 -18.19 -11.01
C MET A 138 -12.23 -19.63 -10.45
N ALA A 139 -11.44 -19.88 -9.40
CA ALA A 139 -11.42 -21.17 -8.72
C ALA A 139 -12.64 -21.39 -7.82
N ILE A 140 -13.33 -20.32 -7.41
CA ILE A 140 -14.47 -20.37 -6.47
C ILE A 140 -15.79 -20.15 -7.21
N PHE A 141 -15.78 -19.30 -8.23
CA PHE A 141 -16.94 -18.89 -9.00
C PHE A 141 -16.71 -19.18 -10.49
N ASP A 142 -17.76 -19.60 -11.20
CA ASP A 142 -17.72 -19.67 -12.66
C ASP A 142 -17.92 -18.26 -13.24
N LEU A 143 -16.80 -17.62 -13.59
CA LEU A 143 -16.79 -16.28 -14.19
C LEU A 143 -16.63 -16.31 -15.71
N SER A 144 -16.83 -17.46 -16.36
CA SER A 144 -16.60 -17.62 -17.81
C SER A 144 -17.48 -16.71 -18.68
N ASP A 145 -18.71 -16.43 -18.23
CA ASP A 145 -19.63 -15.50 -18.90
C ASP A 145 -19.59 -14.07 -18.34
N HIS A 146 -18.60 -13.73 -17.52
CA HIS A 146 -18.44 -12.40 -16.95
C HIS A 146 -17.40 -11.58 -17.72
N GLU A 147 -17.61 -10.26 -17.77
CA GLU A 147 -16.64 -9.25 -18.19
C GLU A 147 -16.25 -8.42 -16.97
N ILE A 148 -14.95 -8.27 -16.72
CA ILE A 148 -14.43 -7.43 -15.63
C ILE A 148 -14.58 -5.97 -16.03
N ILE A 149 -15.31 -5.20 -15.23
CA ILE A 149 -15.51 -3.75 -15.43
C ILE A 149 -14.43 -2.96 -14.71
N SER A 150 -14.12 -3.33 -13.47
CA SER A 150 -13.13 -2.63 -12.66
C SER A 150 -12.66 -3.47 -11.49
N ILE A 151 -11.43 -3.24 -11.07
CA ILE A 151 -10.82 -3.80 -9.87
C ILE A 151 -10.29 -2.63 -9.05
N LYS A 152 -10.72 -2.50 -7.80
CA LYS A 152 -10.35 -1.37 -6.93
C LYS A 152 -10.09 -1.85 -5.51
N ARG A 153 -8.99 -1.40 -4.89
CA ARG A 153 -8.74 -1.61 -3.47
C ARG A 153 -9.27 -0.41 -2.68
N ASN A 154 -10.06 -0.67 -1.65
CA ASN A 154 -10.38 0.38 -0.68
C ASN A 154 -9.22 0.56 0.29
N PHE A 155 -9.42 1.43 1.26
CA PHE A 155 -8.36 1.81 2.16
C PHE A 155 -8.16 0.81 3.32
N GLU A 156 -9.15 -0.03 3.57
CA GLU A 156 -9.13 -1.13 4.52
C GLU A 156 -8.39 -2.36 3.95
N GLY A 157 -7.96 -2.32 2.69
CA GLY A 157 -7.28 -3.42 2.02
C GLY A 157 -8.21 -4.39 1.29
N GLU A 158 -9.53 -4.18 1.36
CA GLU A 158 -10.50 -4.96 0.59
C GLU A 158 -10.42 -4.59 -0.89
N VAL A 159 -10.40 -5.59 -1.77
CA VAL A 159 -10.46 -5.42 -3.21
C VAL A 159 -11.87 -5.74 -3.70
N SER A 160 -12.48 -4.77 -4.38
CA SER A 160 -13.74 -4.90 -5.10
C SER A 160 -13.48 -5.18 -6.58
N ILE A 161 -14.01 -6.31 -7.06
CA ILE A 161 -14.01 -6.73 -8.45
C ILE A 161 -15.44 -6.58 -8.96
N ARG A 162 -15.67 -5.59 -9.83
CA ARG A 162 -16.96 -5.40 -10.48
C ARG A 162 -16.99 -6.10 -11.82
N THR A 163 -18.07 -6.83 -12.07
CA THR A 163 -18.28 -7.56 -13.33
C THR A 163 -19.69 -7.32 -13.86
N LYS A 164 -19.88 -7.57 -15.15
CA LYS A 164 -21.19 -7.75 -15.79
C LYS A 164 -21.24 -9.07 -16.53
N THR A 165 -22.42 -9.67 -16.66
CA THR A 165 -22.62 -10.81 -17.56
C THR A 165 -22.53 -10.37 -19.02
N LYS A 166 -21.91 -11.17 -19.90
CA LYS A 166 -21.77 -10.83 -21.32
C LYS A 166 -23.12 -10.76 -22.05
N ASN A 167 -24.07 -11.61 -21.65
CA ASN A 167 -25.37 -11.75 -22.30
C ASN A 167 -26.55 -11.14 -21.51
N GLY A 168 -26.26 -10.45 -20.40
CA GLY A 168 -27.29 -9.90 -19.52
C GLY A 168 -26.89 -8.57 -18.91
N ASN A 169 -27.83 -7.90 -18.24
CA ASN A 169 -27.59 -6.62 -17.57
C ASN A 169 -27.21 -6.76 -16.10
N ASN A 170 -26.96 -7.99 -15.62
CA ASN A 170 -26.67 -8.23 -14.22
C ASN A 170 -25.24 -7.81 -13.91
N HIS A 171 -25.09 -7.03 -12.84
CA HIS A 171 -23.82 -6.55 -12.35
C HIS A 171 -23.52 -7.18 -10.99
N TYR A 172 -22.26 -7.54 -10.77
CA TYR A 172 -21.82 -8.16 -9.53
C TYR A 172 -20.58 -7.47 -8.99
N SER A 173 -20.49 -7.35 -7.67
CA SER A 173 -19.28 -6.93 -6.95
C SER A 173 -18.81 -8.05 -6.04
N TYR A 174 -17.67 -8.66 -6.38
CA TYR A 174 -16.96 -9.60 -5.52
C TYR A 174 -15.98 -8.82 -4.65
N ILE A 175 -15.99 -9.04 -3.35
CA ILE A 175 -15.07 -8.39 -2.41
C ILE A 175 -14.17 -9.46 -1.81
N VAL A 176 -12.88 -9.24 -1.90
CA VAL A 176 -11.83 -10.10 -1.36
C VAL A 176 -10.85 -9.28 -0.53
N GLU A 177 -10.02 -9.92 0.27
CA GLU A 177 -8.88 -9.29 0.94
C GLU A 177 -7.67 -10.22 0.94
N GLY A 178 -6.47 -9.64 1.05
CA GLY A 178 -5.23 -10.40 1.20
C GLY A 178 -4.92 -10.65 2.67
N ALA A 179 -4.71 -11.90 3.07
CA ALA A 179 -4.27 -12.29 4.41
C ALA A 179 -3.23 -13.42 4.34
N ASP A 180 -2.11 -13.28 5.05
CA ASP A 180 -1.08 -14.33 5.23
C ASP A 180 -0.65 -15.04 3.93
N ASN A 181 -0.35 -14.26 2.88
CA ASN A 181 0.02 -14.73 1.53
C ASN A 181 -1.10 -15.45 0.75
N SER A 182 -2.36 -15.28 1.13
CA SER A 182 -3.52 -15.86 0.46
C SER A 182 -4.65 -14.85 0.26
N TRP A 183 -5.58 -15.15 -0.64
CA TRP A 183 -6.80 -14.37 -0.84
C TRP A 183 -7.95 -14.99 -0.06
N ARG A 184 -8.76 -14.12 0.57
CA ARG A 184 -9.98 -14.49 1.27
C ARG A 184 -11.18 -13.77 0.66
N PHE A 185 -12.18 -14.53 0.26
CA PHE A 185 -13.47 -14.00 -0.16
C PHE A 185 -14.26 -13.49 1.05
N LEU A 186 -14.80 -12.28 0.93
CA LEU A 186 -15.55 -11.61 1.98
C LEU A 186 -17.06 -11.58 1.68
N LYS A 187 -17.44 -11.08 0.50
CA LYS A 187 -18.85 -10.89 0.13
C LYS A 187 -19.04 -10.79 -1.39
N LEU A 188 -20.24 -11.16 -1.83
CA LEU A 188 -20.77 -10.97 -3.17
C LEU A 188 -22.01 -10.08 -3.07
N ASN A 189 -22.05 -9.01 -3.86
CA ASN A 189 -23.23 -8.16 -3.99
C ASN A 189 -23.70 -8.18 -5.44
N GLU A 190 -24.99 -8.38 -5.66
CA GLU A 190 -25.65 -8.04 -6.93
C GLU A 190 -25.91 -6.52 -6.94
N ILE A 191 -25.52 -5.85 -8.02
CA ILE A 191 -25.64 -4.41 -8.17
C ILE A 191 -26.83 -4.13 -9.08
N ALA A 192 -27.88 -3.54 -8.52
CA ALA A 192 -28.94 -2.96 -9.32
C ALA A 192 -28.40 -1.67 -9.98
N LEU A 193 -28.61 -1.55 -11.30
CA LEU A 193 -28.35 -0.31 -12.05
C LEU A 193 -29.48 0.70 -11.85
#